data_AF-A0AAU3IJP0-F1
#
_entry.id   AF-A0AAU3IJP0-F1
#
_cell.length_a   1.000
_cell.length_b   1.000
_cell.length_c   1.000
_cell.angle_alpha   90.00
_cell.angle_beta   90.00
_cell.angle_gamma   90.00
#
_symmetry.space_group_name_H-M   'P 1'
#
loop_
_entity.id
_entity.type
_entity.pdbx_description
1 polymer ?
#
loop_
_entity_poly.entity_id
_entity_poly.type
_entity_poly.pdbx_seq_one_letter_code
_entity_poly.pdbx_strand_id
1 'polypeptide(L)'
;MSSEQRHTTIRVSVEIRDLIARLSEQEGKSMTALVEDAVREHRKKLRWQRVAAQIERTRREDPESWAEYVAERDLWLGPPSNRIAPEWEGLLDPPEELPDGPKERNEG
;
A
#
# COMPACT_ATOMS: atom_id res chain seq x y z
N MET A 1 -19.61 8.11 -23.03
CA MET A 1 -20.68 7.24 -22.48
C MET A 1 -20.81 7.59 -21.00
N SER A 2 -21.80 8.42 -20.64
CA SER A 2 -22.02 8.76 -19.23
C SER A 2 -22.52 7.49 -18.53
N SER A 3 -21.72 6.90 -17.64
CA SER A 3 -22.18 5.76 -16.84
C SER A 3 -23.22 6.27 -15.86
N GLU A 4 -24.49 6.03 -16.17
CA GLU A 4 -25.59 6.33 -15.27
C GLU A 4 -25.38 5.56 -13.96
N GLN A 5 -25.30 6.28 -12.84
CA GLN A 5 -24.96 5.70 -11.55
C GLN A 5 -26.19 4.96 -11.01
N ARG A 6 -26.16 3.63 -11.12
CA ARG A 6 -27.25 2.74 -10.67
C ARG A 6 -27.06 2.42 -9.19
N HIS A 7 -28.10 2.65 -8.40
CA HIS A 7 -28.11 2.28 -6.99
C HIS A 7 -28.67 0.88 -6.79
N THR A 8 -28.07 0.15 -5.86
CA THR A 8 -28.53 -1.18 -5.43
C THR A 8 -28.47 -1.28 -3.91
N THR A 9 -29.19 -2.24 -3.34
CA THR A 9 -29.22 -2.48 -1.90
C THR A 9 -28.56 -3.82 -1.60
N ILE A 10 -27.62 -3.83 -0.65
CA ILE A 10 -26.99 -5.04 -0.14
C ILE A 10 -27.53 -5.38 1.24
N ARG A 11 -27.66 -6.67 1.55
CA ARG A 11 -28.01 -7.12 2.90
C ARG A 11 -26.73 -7.27 3.72
N VAL A 12 -26.74 -6.69 4.93
CA VAL A 12 -25.68 -6.81 5.94
C VAL A 12 -26.31 -7.08 7.29
N SER A 13 -25.51 -7.52 8.27
CA SER A 13 -26.02 -7.61 9.65
C SER A 13 -26.33 -6.21 10.19
N VAL A 14 -27.25 -6.15 11.16
CA VAL A 14 -27.65 -4.90 11.84
C VAL A 14 -26.43 -4.23 12.47
N GLU A 15 -25.57 -5.02 13.11
CA GLU A 15 -24.33 -4.55 13.75
C GLU A 15 -23.39 -3.86 12.76
N ILE A 16 -23.23 -4.42 11.55
CA ILE A 16 -22.36 -3.85 10.52
C ILE A 16 -22.97 -2.57 9.94
N ARG A 17 -24.29 -2.54 9.70
CA ARG A 17 -24.98 -1.30 9.30
C ARG A 17 -24.74 -0.19 10.33
N ASP A 18 -24.86 -0.49 11.62
CA ASP A 18 -24.70 0.48 12.70
C ASP A 18 -23.25 0.92 12.87
N LEU A 19 -22.29 0.04 12.59
CA LEU A 19 -20.88 0.40 12.51
C LEU A 19 -20.63 1.37 11.35
N ILE A 20 -21.13 1.07 10.14
CA ILE A 20 -20.99 1.92 8.97
C ILE A 20 -21.62 3.28 9.21
N ALA A 21 -22.81 3.33 9.83
CA ALA A 21 -23.49 4.58 10.15
C ALA A 21 -22.66 5.46 11.09
N ARG A 22 -22.14 4.88 12.19
CA ARG A 22 -21.28 5.62 13.14
C ARG A 22 -20.01 6.15 12.49
N LEU A 23 -19.34 5.35 11.66
CA LEU A 23 -18.14 5.79 10.94
C LEU A 23 -18.45 6.88 9.91
N SER A 24 -19.59 6.76 9.23
CA SER A 24 -20.09 7.77 8.29
C SER A 24 -20.29 9.12 8.96
N GLU A 25 -20.90 9.13 10.16
CA GLU A 25 -21.11 10.34 10.97
C GLU A 25 -19.79 10.94 11.45
N GLN A 26 -18.85 10.12 11.92
CA GLN A 26 -17.53 10.56 12.39
C GLN A 26 -16.70 11.21 11.27
N GLU A 27 -16.75 10.65 10.05
CA GLU A 27 -15.99 11.15 8.89
C GLU A 27 -16.73 12.25 8.11
N GLY A 28 -17.99 12.55 8.44
CA GLY A 28 -18.83 13.50 7.69
C GLY A 28 -19.12 13.06 6.25
N LYS A 29 -19.05 11.74 5.98
CA LYS A 29 -19.29 11.14 4.66
C LYS A 29 -20.67 10.47 4.63
N SER A 30 -21.14 10.09 3.45
CA SER A 30 -22.30 9.19 3.32
C SER A 30 -21.87 7.73 3.53
N MET A 31 -22.81 6.88 3.97
CA MET A 31 -22.53 5.45 4.15
C MET A 31 -22.05 4.80 2.83
N THR A 32 -22.61 5.21 1.69
CA THR A 32 -22.18 4.75 0.37
C THR A 32 -20.75 5.15 0.08
N ALA A 33 -20.36 6.42 0.31
CA ALA A 33 -19.00 6.89 0.08
C ALA A 33 -18.00 6.14 0.97
N LEU A 34 -18.34 5.88 2.23
CA LEU A 34 -17.50 5.10 3.14
C LEU A 34 -17.30 3.66 2.63
N VAL A 35 -18.37 3.01 2.14
CA VAL A 35 -18.28 1.66 1.56
C VAL A 35 -17.43 1.67 0.29
N GLU A 36 -17.57 2.68 -0.57
CA GLU A 36 -16.74 2.83 -1.76
C GLU A 36 -15.26 3.00 -1.40
N ASP A 37 -14.96 3.85 -0.41
CA ASP A 37 -13.60 4.07 0.10
C ASP A 37 -12.99 2.75 0.60
N ALA A 38 -13.74 2.01 1.43
CA ALA A 38 -13.31 0.72 1.97
C ALA A 38 -13.04 -0.31 0.87
N VAL A 39 -13.89 -0.37 -0.16
CA VAL A 39 -13.69 -1.26 -1.32
C VAL A 39 -12.44 -0.86 -2.11
N ARG A 40 -12.19 0.44 -2.31
CA ARG A 40 -10.99 0.92 -3.02
C ARG A 40 -9.72 0.55 -2.26
N GLU A 41 -9.69 0.77 -0.95
CA GLU A 41 -8.55 0.39 -0.11
C GLU A 41 -8.33 -1.12 -0.09
N HIS A 42 -9.39 -1.91 0.01
CA HIS A 42 -9.29 -3.37 -0.06
C HIS A 42 -8.72 -3.83 -1.42
N ARG A 43 -9.19 -3.25 -2.52
CA ARG A 43 -8.67 -3.56 -3.87
C ARG A 43 -7.20 -3.18 -4.01
N LYS A 44 -6.78 -2.03 -3.47
CA LYS A 44 -5.38 -1.61 -3.44
C LYS A 44 -4.52 -2.61 -2.66
N LYS A 45 -4.97 -3.04 -1.49
CA LYS A 45 -4.31 -4.07 -0.68
C LYS A 45 -4.13 -5.39 -1.46
N LEU A 46 -5.21 -5.89 -2.07
CA LEU A 46 -5.14 -7.14 -2.87
C LEU A 46 -4.19 -7.00 -4.07
N ARG A 47 -4.18 -5.84 -4.73
CA ARG A 47 -3.25 -5.57 -5.83
C ARG A 47 -1.80 -5.67 -5.36
N TRP A 48 -1.46 -5.03 -4.25
CA TRP A 48 -0.10 -5.08 -3.69
C TRP A 48 0.31 -6.48 -3.24
N GLN A 49 -0.61 -7.24 -2.64
CA GLN A 49 -0.35 -8.65 -2.30
C GLN A 49 -0.03 -9.49 -3.53
N ARG A 50 -0.75 -9.26 -4.65
CA ARG A 50 -0.46 -9.95 -5.91
C ARG A 50 0.90 -9.58 -6.48
N VAL A 51 1.26 -8.30 -6.45
CA VAL A 51 2.57 -7.81 -6.90
C VAL A 51 3.68 -8.44 -6.06
N ALA A 52 3.57 -8.43 -4.74
CA ALA A 52 4.54 -9.05 -3.83
C ALA A 52 4.72 -10.55 -4.13
N ALA A 53 3.62 -11.29 -4.32
CA ALA A 53 3.68 -12.70 -4.66
C ALA A 53 4.32 -12.96 -6.04
N GLN A 54 4.10 -12.07 -7.01
CA GLN A 54 4.73 -12.17 -8.32
C GLN A 54 6.23 -11.90 -8.26
N ILE A 55 6.64 -10.88 -7.49
CA ILE A 55 8.07 -10.58 -7.25
C ILE A 55 8.77 -11.80 -6.63
N GLU A 56 8.20 -12.38 -5.58
CA GLU A 56 8.79 -13.54 -4.93
C GLU A 56 8.87 -14.76 -5.87
N ARG A 57 7.85 -14.93 -6.73
CA ARG A 57 7.89 -15.95 -7.77
C ARG A 57 9.03 -15.72 -8.75
N THR A 58 9.16 -14.51 -9.30
CA THR A 58 10.23 -14.16 -10.25
C THR A 58 11.61 -14.37 -9.61
N ARG A 59 11.80 -13.93 -8.38
CA ARG A 59 13.05 -14.17 -7.63
C ARG A 59 13.43 -15.65 -7.52
N ARG A 60 12.44 -16.52 -7.32
CA ARG A 60 12.66 -17.97 -7.17
C ARG A 60 12.88 -18.68 -8.50
N GLU A 61 12.11 -18.30 -9.52
CA GLU A 61 12.08 -18.99 -10.81
C GLU A 61 13.16 -18.49 -11.77
N ASP A 62 13.62 -17.24 -11.61
CA ASP A 62 14.68 -16.63 -12.41
C ASP A 62 15.56 -15.71 -11.54
N PRO A 63 16.50 -16.29 -10.77
CA PRO A 63 17.36 -15.53 -9.88
C PRO A 63 18.38 -14.64 -10.62
N GLU A 64 18.74 -14.99 -11.86
CA GLU A 64 19.71 -14.23 -12.67
C GLU A 64 19.09 -12.92 -13.15
N SER A 65 17.95 -12.98 -13.84
CA SER A 65 17.23 -11.76 -14.26
C SER A 65 16.80 -10.91 -13.07
N TRP A 66 16.49 -11.54 -11.93
CA TRP A 66 16.19 -10.80 -10.70
C TRP A 66 17.41 -10.04 -10.17
N ALA A 67 18.60 -10.64 -10.21
CA ALA A 67 19.84 -9.99 -9.79
C ALA A 67 20.21 -8.82 -10.72
N GLU A 68 20.05 -8.98 -12.03
CA GLU A 68 20.23 -7.91 -13.02
C GLU A 68 19.30 -6.72 -12.74
N TYR A 69 18.02 -6.99 -12.49
CA TYR A 69 17.03 -5.97 -12.13
C TYR A 69 17.41 -5.22 -10.84
N VAL A 70 17.86 -5.92 -9.79
CA VAL A 70 18.27 -5.29 -8.53
C VAL A 70 19.52 -4.43 -8.75
N ALA A 71 20.50 -4.91 -9.52
CA ALA A 71 21.70 -4.15 -9.85
C ALA A 71 21.36 -2.88 -10.65
N GLU A 72 20.45 -2.96 -11.62
CA GLU A 72 19.94 -1.79 -12.34
C GLU A 72 19.26 -0.82 -11.36
N ARG A 73 18.32 -1.29 -10.55
CA ARG A 73 17.59 -0.45 -9.58
C ARG A 73 18.55 0.29 -8.65
N ASP A 74 19.56 -0.38 -8.12
CA ASP A 74 20.51 0.20 -7.18
C ASP A 74 21.42 1.24 -7.85
N LEU A 75 21.72 1.08 -9.15
CA LEU A 75 22.41 2.10 -9.95
C LEU A 75 21.57 3.38 -10.10
N TRP A 76 20.25 3.25 -10.30
CA TRP A 76 19.34 4.38 -10.47
C TRP A 76 19.02 5.11 -9.15
N LEU A 77 18.77 4.36 -8.07
CA LEU A 77 18.38 4.93 -6.78
C LEU A 77 19.59 5.37 -5.95
N GLY A 78 20.79 4.87 -6.27
CA GLY A 78 21.98 5.07 -5.46
C GLY A 78 21.90 4.35 -4.11
N PRO A 79 22.90 4.57 -3.24
CA PRO A 79 22.89 3.99 -1.91
C PRO A 79 21.66 4.45 -1.12
N PRO A 80 20.99 3.56 -0.37
CA PRO A 80 19.87 3.96 0.48
C PRO A 80 20.34 5.01 1.48
N SER A 81 19.67 6.16 1.50
CA SER A 81 19.91 7.24 2.44
C SER A 81 18.72 7.34 3.40
N ASN A 82 18.98 7.27 4.71
CA ASN A 82 18.00 7.60 5.74
C ASN A 82 17.78 9.12 5.90
N ARG A 83 18.48 9.94 5.11
CA ARG A 83 18.34 11.39 5.14
C ARG A 83 17.21 11.83 4.21
N ILE A 84 16.24 12.57 4.77
CA ILE A 84 15.26 13.33 3.98
C ILE A 84 16.03 14.40 3.20
N ALA A 85 15.72 14.57 1.92
CA ALA A 85 16.38 15.63 1.14
C ALA A 85 16.03 17.01 1.74
N PRO A 86 16.97 17.96 1.80
CA PRO A 86 16.83 19.19 2.60
C PRO A 86 15.56 20.00 2.30
N GLU A 87 15.10 19.97 1.06
CA GLU A 87 13.88 20.65 0.61
C GLU A 87 12.58 20.05 1.16
N TRP A 88 12.64 18.85 1.74
CA TRP A 88 11.51 18.15 2.37
C TRP A 88 11.64 18.11 3.90
N GLU A 89 12.71 18.66 4.47
CA GLU A 89 12.95 18.68 5.92
C GLU A 89 11.88 19.55 6.62
N GLY A 90 11.15 18.96 7.57
CA GLY A 90 10.03 19.62 8.25
C GLY A 90 8.70 19.65 7.48
N LEU A 91 8.66 19.15 6.24
CA LEU A 91 7.40 18.94 5.50
C LEU A 91 6.82 17.54 5.71
N LEU A 92 7.64 16.59 6.16
CA LEU A 92 7.27 15.21 6.41
C LEU A 92 7.68 14.83 7.83
N ASP A 93 6.77 14.19 8.58
CA ASP A 93 7.09 13.50 9.82
C ASP A 93 7.45 12.05 9.48
N PRO A 94 8.74 11.68 9.39
CA PRO A 94 9.12 10.29 9.18
C PRO A 94 8.65 9.45 10.38
N PRO A 95 8.24 8.18 10.17
CA PRO A 95 7.92 7.28 11.27
C PRO A 95 9.13 7.11 12.19
N GLU A 96 8.92 7.12 13.51
CA GLU A 96 9.97 7.05 14.55
C GLU A 96 10.88 5.82 14.42
N GLU A 97 10.39 4.73 13.82
CA GLU A 97 11.18 3.54 13.48
C GLU A 97 11.28 3.38 11.96
N LEU A 98 12.35 3.93 11.37
CA LEU A 98 12.85 3.39 10.12
C LEU A 98 13.56 2.07 10.47
N PRO A 99 13.13 0.90 9.97
CA PRO A 99 13.89 -0.33 10.19
C PRO A 99 15.30 -0.10 9.64
N ASP A 100 16.31 -0.25 10.51
CA ASP A 100 17.71 -0.22 10.13
C ASP A 100 17.88 -1.03 8.83
N GLY A 101 18.55 -0.43 7.84
CA GLY A 101 18.85 -1.07 6.57
C GLY A 101 19.44 -2.48 6.77
N PRO A 102 19.39 -3.34 5.74
CA PRO A 102 19.73 -4.75 5.89
C PRO A 102 21.10 -4.90 6.56
N LYS A 103 21.12 -5.38 7.80
CA LYS A 103 22.34 -5.69 8.53
C LYS A 103 23.07 -6.76 7.72
N GLU A 104 24.22 -6.39 7.16
CA GLU A 104 25.15 -7.33 6.54
C GLU A 104 25.35 -8.50 7.49
N ARG A 105 24.91 -9.68 7.06
CA ARG A 105 25.20 -10.91 7.80
C ARG A 105 26.68 -11.17 7.62
N ASN A 106 27.48 -10.76 8.61
CA ASN A 106 28.85 -11.24 8.76
C ASN A 106 28.76 -12.75 8.99
N GLU A 107 29.07 -13.52 7.95
CA GLU A 107 29.36 -14.95 8.05
C GLU A 107 30.76 -15.08 8.66
N GLY A 108 30.84 -15.72 9.83
CA GLY A 108 32.07 -16.17 10.47
C GLY A 108 32.15 -17.68 10.43
#